data_AF-A0A4P6USV9-F1
#
_entry.id   AF-A0A4P6USV9-F1
#
_cell.length_a   1.000
_cell.length_b   1.000
_cell.length_c   1.000
_cell.angle_alpha   90.00
_cell.angle_beta   90.00
_cell.angle_gamma   90.00
#
_symmetry.space_group_name_H-M   'P 1'
#
loop_
_entity.id
_entity.type
_entity.pdbx_description
1 polymer ?
#
loop_
_entity_poly.entity_id
_entity_poly.type
_entity_poly.pdbx_seq_one_letter_code
_entity_poly.pdbx_strand_id
1 'polypeptide(L)'
;MQQYKYQKFIDELREYPDSFEYMIVDDYENKFTFHRTECVQMDDCFAQLIEAGEQYKLVSVMFMKEDWSIRKILGFLAEHQVEIYPPISDSFVIRNTSEIIDAKLFNGQPLVLCKKGKQSISLNPINLEEVTELYER
;
A
#
# COMPACT_ATOMS: atom_id res chain seq x y z
N MET A 1 2.11 21.89 13.19
CA MET A 1 2.09 21.16 11.90
C MET A 1 2.09 19.65 12.06
N GLN A 2 2.99 19.03 12.85
CA GLN A 2 2.99 17.57 13.07
C GLN A 2 1.68 17.03 13.68
N GLN A 3 1.11 17.74 14.66
CA GLN A 3 -0.13 17.34 15.33
C GLN A 3 -1.32 17.16 14.37
N TYR A 4 -1.45 18.05 13.37
CA TYR A 4 -2.50 17.95 12.34
C TYR A 4 -2.28 16.79 11.36
N LYS A 5 -1.02 16.48 11.01
CA LYS A 5 -0.68 15.34 10.14
C LYS A 5 -1.07 14.02 10.82
N TYR A 6 -0.80 13.89 12.11
CA TYR A 6 -1.19 12.71 12.88
C TYR A 6 -2.69 12.63 13.11
N GLN A 7 -3.38 13.76 13.28
CA GLN A 7 -4.83 13.76 13.41
C GLN A 7 -5.49 13.15 12.17
N LYS A 8 -5.09 13.58 10.97
CA LYS A 8 -5.59 12.98 9.72
C LYS A 8 -5.35 11.47 9.69
N PHE A 9 -4.17 11.01 10.08
CA PHE A 9 -3.89 9.58 10.09
C PHE A 9 -4.76 8.80 11.08
N ILE A 10 -5.09 9.40 12.23
CA ILE A 10 -5.97 8.79 13.22
C ILE A 10 -7.41 8.72 12.68
N ASP A 11 -7.87 9.77 12.02
CA ASP A 11 -9.24 9.84 11.49
C ASP A 11 -9.48 8.77 10.40
N GLU A 12 -8.46 8.41 9.62
CA GLU A 12 -8.52 7.36 8.61
C GLU A 12 -8.15 5.96 9.12
N LEU A 13 -7.81 5.82 10.41
CA LEU A 13 -7.41 4.54 11.00
C LEU A 13 -8.61 3.86 11.65
N ARG A 14 -9.03 2.73 11.09
CA ARG A 14 -10.01 1.83 11.69
C ARG A 14 -9.32 0.80 12.58
N GLU A 15 -9.95 0.48 13.69
CA GLU A 15 -9.48 -0.55 14.62
C GLU A 15 -10.44 -1.75 14.59
N TYR A 16 -9.87 -2.93 14.35
CA TYR A 16 -10.55 -4.22 14.42
C TYR A 16 -10.00 -5.05 15.60
N PRO A 17 -10.61 -6.18 15.96
CA PRO A 17 -10.13 -7.00 17.08
C PRO A 17 -8.64 -7.36 16.97
N ASP A 18 -8.20 -7.80 15.78
CA ASP A 18 -6.86 -8.37 15.56
C ASP A 18 -5.96 -7.50 14.66
N SER A 19 -6.48 -6.41 14.11
CA SER A 19 -5.77 -5.57 13.16
C SER A 19 -6.15 -4.09 13.26
N PHE A 20 -5.34 -3.26 12.61
CA PHE A 20 -5.67 -1.89 12.26
C PHE A 20 -5.71 -1.77 10.74
N GLU A 21 -6.57 -0.91 10.22
CA GLU A 21 -6.66 -0.60 8.79
C GLU A 21 -6.54 0.91 8.61
N TYR A 22 -5.55 1.34 7.83
CA TYR A 22 -5.44 2.72 7.39
C TYR A 22 -6.08 2.88 6.02
N MET A 23 -7.16 3.66 5.96
CA MET A 23 -7.85 3.94 4.69
C MET A 23 -7.05 4.92 3.83
N ILE A 24 -6.83 4.55 2.57
CA ILE A 24 -6.28 5.44 1.53
C ILE A 24 -7.43 6.05 0.72
N VAL A 25 -8.49 5.28 0.51
CA VAL A 25 -9.72 5.74 -0.11
C VAL A 25 -10.87 5.59 0.88
N ASP A 26 -11.34 6.71 1.42
CA ASP A 26 -12.42 6.71 2.41
C ASP A 26 -13.65 6.05 1.81
N ASP A 27 -14.33 5.21 2.58
CA ASP A 27 -15.61 4.61 2.19
C ASP A 27 -15.55 3.84 0.85
N TYR A 28 -14.39 3.23 0.53
CA TYR A 28 -14.20 2.50 -0.73
C TYR A 28 -15.20 1.35 -0.91
N GLU A 29 -15.66 0.76 0.20
CA GLU A 29 -16.67 -0.30 0.25
C GLU A 29 -17.99 0.11 -0.40
N ASN A 30 -18.36 1.40 -0.33
CA ASN A 30 -19.57 1.94 -0.95
C ASN A 30 -19.29 2.64 -2.29
N LYS A 31 -18.04 3.09 -2.52
CA LYS A 31 -17.65 3.79 -3.76
C LYS A 31 -17.38 2.85 -4.93
N PHE A 32 -17.03 1.60 -4.66
CA PHE A 32 -16.66 0.64 -5.68
C PHE A 32 -17.55 -0.60 -5.61
N THR A 33 -17.96 -1.09 -6.77
CA THR A 33 -18.54 -2.43 -6.91
C THR A 33 -17.39 -3.40 -7.16
N PHE A 34 -16.98 -4.15 -6.15
CA PHE A 34 -15.94 -5.18 -6.25
C PHE A 34 -16.40 -6.47 -5.57
N HIS A 35 -15.86 -7.61 -6.03
CA HIS A 35 -16.24 -8.92 -5.51
C HIS A 35 -15.47 -9.26 -4.22
N ARG A 36 -14.18 -8.93 -4.18
CA ARG A 36 -13.30 -9.16 -3.04
C ARG A 36 -12.16 -8.14 -3.01
N THR A 37 -11.58 -7.98 -1.83
CA THR A 37 -10.34 -7.24 -1.62
C THR A 37 -9.18 -8.24 -1.64
N GLU A 38 -8.19 -7.98 -2.46
CA GLU A 38 -6.93 -8.72 -2.47
C GLU A 38 -6.02 -8.16 -1.37
N CYS A 39 -5.39 -9.04 -0.59
CA CYS A 39 -4.58 -8.65 0.56
C CYS A 39 -3.13 -9.08 0.34
N VAL A 40 -2.34 -8.20 -0.26
CA VAL A 40 -0.95 -8.50 -0.65
C VAL A 40 0.00 -8.11 0.48
N GLN A 41 0.83 -9.04 0.95
CA GLN A 41 1.82 -8.74 1.98
C GLN A 41 2.91 -7.82 1.41
N MET A 42 3.25 -6.76 2.14
CA MET A 42 4.29 -5.78 1.83
C MET A 42 5.17 -5.60 3.06
N ASP A 43 6.32 -6.27 3.10
CA ASP A 43 7.17 -6.37 4.29
C ASP A 43 6.33 -6.78 5.54
N ASP A 44 6.28 -5.93 6.57
CA ASP A 44 5.55 -6.16 7.82
C ASP A 44 4.07 -5.67 7.79
N CYS A 45 3.55 -5.23 6.65
CA CYS A 45 2.17 -4.75 6.50
C CYS A 45 1.46 -5.42 5.31
N PHE A 46 0.17 -5.12 5.12
CA PHE A 46 -0.61 -5.68 4.02
C PHE A 46 -1.28 -4.58 3.20
N ALA A 47 -1.05 -4.58 1.89
CA ALA A 47 -1.74 -3.73 0.94
C ALA A 47 -3.08 -4.34 0.56
N GLN A 48 -4.17 -3.58 0.73
CA GLN A 48 -5.49 -3.99 0.31
C GLN A 48 -5.81 -3.38 -1.06
N LEU A 49 -6.01 -4.25 -2.04
CA LEU A 49 -6.31 -3.88 -3.42
C LEU A 49 -7.73 -4.30 -3.78
N ILE A 50 -8.40 -3.50 -4.61
CA ILE A 50 -9.66 -3.90 -5.25
C ILE A 50 -9.51 -3.85 -6.76
N GLU A 51 -10.19 -4.77 -7.43
CA GLU A 51 -10.34 -4.71 -8.88
C GLU A 51 -11.31 -3.59 -9.25
N ALA A 52 -10.88 -2.68 -10.13
CA ALA A 52 -11.66 -1.55 -10.60
C ALA A 52 -11.54 -1.43 -12.14
N GLY A 53 -12.29 -2.28 -12.85
CA GLY A 53 -12.13 -2.45 -14.30
C GLY A 53 -10.94 -3.33 -14.60
N GLU A 54 -10.07 -2.93 -15.53
CA GLU A 54 -8.86 -3.69 -15.91
C GLU A 54 -7.64 -3.41 -15.00
N GLN A 55 -7.84 -2.68 -13.90
CA GLN A 55 -6.76 -2.22 -13.02
C GLN A 55 -7.08 -2.50 -11.56
N TYR A 56 -6.02 -2.62 -10.77
CA TYR A 56 -6.14 -2.75 -9.32
C TYR A 56 -5.91 -1.39 -8.68
N LYS A 57 -6.68 -1.09 -7.62
CA LYS A 57 -6.52 0.12 -6.83
C LYS A 57 -6.19 -0.23 -5.40
N LEU A 58 -5.15 0.40 -4.87
CA LEU A 58 -4.84 0.38 -3.46
C LEU A 58 -5.87 1.22 -2.70
N VAL A 59 -6.60 0.60 -1.78
CA VAL A 59 -7.68 1.25 -1.02
C VAL A 59 -7.37 1.43 0.45
N SER A 60 -6.53 0.57 1.02
CA SER A 60 -6.11 0.64 2.41
C SER A 60 -4.82 -0.14 2.66
N VAL A 61 -4.25 0.06 3.84
CA VAL A 61 -3.10 -0.71 4.36
C VAL A 61 -3.46 -1.28 5.72
N MET A 62 -3.32 -2.59 5.89
CA MET A 62 -3.60 -3.32 7.11
C MET A 62 -2.31 -3.61 7.91
N PHE A 63 -2.46 -3.58 9.23
CA PHE A 63 -1.40 -3.82 10.21
C PHE A 63 -1.91 -4.79 11.28
N MET A 64 -1.24 -5.92 11.49
CA MET A 64 -1.64 -6.92 12.50
C MET A 64 -1.24 -6.46 13.90
N LYS A 65 -2.16 -6.54 14.86
CA LYS A 65 -1.92 -6.09 16.25
C LYS A 65 -0.84 -6.87 16.98
N GLU A 66 -0.51 -8.07 16.50
CA GLU A 66 0.60 -8.88 17.02
C GLU A 66 1.93 -8.10 16.98
N ASP A 67 2.18 -7.34 15.89
CA ASP A 67 3.43 -6.61 15.67
C ASP A 67 3.29 -5.08 15.75
N TRP A 68 2.06 -4.58 15.58
CA TRP A 68 1.79 -3.16 15.40
C TRP A 68 1.01 -2.52 16.54
N SER A 69 1.39 -1.27 16.85
CA SER A 69 0.62 -0.36 17.70
C SER A 69 0.32 0.92 16.95
N ILE A 70 -0.72 1.65 17.36
CA ILE A 70 -1.08 2.94 16.76
C ILE A 70 0.13 3.87 16.63
N ARG A 71 0.98 3.96 17.67
CA ARG A 71 2.19 4.79 17.62
C ARG A 71 3.17 4.34 16.53
N LYS A 72 3.38 3.03 16.36
CA LYS A 72 4.22 2.48 15.28
C LYS A 72 3.62 2.79 13.91
N ILE A 73 2.31 2.59 13.76
CA ILE A 73 1.58 2.86 12.51
C ILE A 73 1.71 4.33 12.11
N LEU A 74 1.49 5.26 13.05
CA LEU A 74 1.63 6.68 12.78
C LEU A 74 3.05 7.06 12.35
N GLY A 75 4.08 6.46 12.97
CA GLY A 75 5.47 6.61 12.55
C GLY A 75 5.70 6.08 11.14
N PHE A 76 5.20 4.87 10.86
CA PHE A 76 5.27 4.25 9.55
C PHE A 76 4.62 5.12 8.48
N LEU A 77 3.36 5.54 8.64
CA LEU A 77 2.64 6.37 7.68
C LEU A 77 3.29 7.75 7.47
N ALA A 78 3.98 8.27 8.50
CA ALA A 78 4.70 9.52 8.39
C ALA A 78 5.93 9.42 7.46
N GLU A 79 6.58 8.27 7.43
CA GLU A 79 7.87 8.02 6.76
C GLU A 79 7.79 7.11 5.53
N HIS A 80 6.71 6.34 5.38
CA HIS A 80 6.56 5.33 4.34
C HIS A 80 5.29 5.55 3.52
N GLN A 81 5.27 5.01 2.32
CA GLN A 81 4.09 4.94 1.46
C GLN A 81 4.06 3.61 0.70
N VAL A 82 2.85 3.11 0.51
CA VAL A 82 2.56 2.01 -0.40
C VAL A 82 1.85 2.61 -1.61
N GLU A 83 2.29 2.24 -2.81
CA GLU A 83 1.73 2.73 -4.07
C GLU A 83 1.59 1.58 -5.05
N ILE A 84 0.50 1.61 -5.83
CA ILE A 84 0.32 0.74 -6.99
C ILE A 84 0.41 1.57 -8.26
N TYR A 85 1.10 1.05 -9.26
CA TYR A 85 1.31 1.68 -10.55
C TYR A 85 0.56 0.93 -11.64
N PRO A 86 0.09 1.61 -12.70
CA PRO A 86 -0.47 0.93 -13.87
C PRO A 86 0.52 -0.07 -14.47
N PRO A 87 0.04 -1.03 -15.28
CA PRO A 87 0.91 -1.97 -15.98
C PRO A 87 1.98 -1.21 -16.78
N ILE A 88 3.24 -1.56 -16.54
CA ILE A 88 4.38 -0.91 -17.19
C ILE A 88 5.47 -1.95 -17.46
N SER A 89 5.97 -1.95 -18.69
CA SER A 89 7.02 -2.88 -19.15
C SER A 89 8.42 -2.29 -19.06
N ASP A 90 8.51 -0.97 -19.08
CA ASP A 90 9.78 -0.23 -19.08
C ASP A 90 10.14 0.27 -17.68
N SER A 91 11.40 0.65 -17.50
CA SER A 91 11.85 1.27 -16.25
C SER A 91 11.11 2.58 -16.00
N PHE A 92 10.67 2.78 -14.77
CA PHE A 92 9.97 3.99 -14.33
C PHE A 92 10.65 4.63 -13.13
N VAL A 93 10.26 5.87 -12.82
CA VAL A 93 10.87 6.66 -11.76
C VAL A 93 9.86 6.93 -10.65
N ILE A 94 10.19 6.46 -9.46
CA ILE A 94 9.47 6.75 -8.22
C ILE A 94 10.11 7.98 -7.61
N ARG A 95 9.34 9.06 -7.47
CA ARG A 95 9.82 10.35 -6.94
C ARG A 95 9.67 10.39 -5.42
N ASN A 96 10.33 11.37 -4.79
CA ASN A 96 10.24 11.64 -3.36
C ASN A 96 10.47 10.39 -2.49
N THR A 97 11.44 9.57 -2.91
CA THR A 97 11.71 8.27 -2.30
C THR A 97 13.19 8.16 -2.00
N SER A 98 13.51 7.74 -0.78
CA SER A 98 14.91 7.48 -0.37
C SER A 98 15.30 6.03 -0.49
N GLU A 99 14.34 5.11 -0.43
CA GLU A 99 14.58 3.66 -0.38
C GLU A 99 13.33 2.88 -0.81
N ILE A 100 13.52 1.80 -1.56
CA ILE A 100 12.50 0.80 -1.84
C ILE A 100 12.68 -0.32 -0.82
N ILE A 101 11.63 -0.61 -0.03
CA ILE A 101 11.66 -1.62 1.03
C ILE A 101 11.18 -2.95 0.49
N ASP A 102 10.05 -2.93 -0.22
CA ASP A 102 9.47 -4.10 -0.87
C ASP A 102 8.84 -3.67 -2.20
N ALA A 103 8.96 -4.50 -3.22
CA ALA A 103 8.37 -4.27 -4.53
C ALA A 103 8.08 -5.59 -5.23
N LYS A 104 6.87 -5.72 -5.78
CA LYS A 104 6.40 -6.90 -6.51
C LYS A 104 5.41 -6.49 -7.60
N LEU A 105 5.10 -7.41 -8.50
CA LEU A 105 4.00 -7.27 -9.44
C LEU A 105 2.76 -7.94 -8.87
N PHE A 106 1.62 -7.30 -9.06
CA PHE A 106 0.30 -7.86 -8.85
C PHE A 106 -0.53 -7.61 -10.12
N ASN A 107 -0.77 -8.68 -10.88
CA ASN A 107 -1.41 -8.70 -12.18
C ASN A 107 -0.73 -7.73 -13.16
N GLY A 108 0.60 -7.82 -13.25
CA GLY A 108 1.44 -6.94 -14.06
C GLY A 108 1.55 -5.49 -13.56
N GLN A 109 0.90 -5.12 -12.45
CA GLN A 109 0.98 -3.80 -11.85
C GLN A 109 2.04 -3.77 -10.75
N PRO A 110 3.05 -2.88 -10.82
CA PRO A 110 4.00 -2.72 -9.73
C PRO A 110 3.31 -2.22 -8.46
N LEU A 111 3.43 -3.00 -7.39
CA LEU A 111 3.06 -2.63 -6.02
C LEU A 111 4.35 -2.40 -5.23
N VAL A 112 4.49 -1.19 -4.67
CA VAL A 112 5.76 -0.74 -4.09
C VAL A 112 5.54 -0.15 -2.71
N LEU A 113 6.29 -0.66 -1.74
CA LEU A 113 6.47 -0.06 -0.42
C LEU A 113 7.82 0.67 -0.39
N CYS A 114 7.80 1.95 -0.05
CA CYS A 114 9.00 2.76 -0.04
C CYS A 114 9.05 3.75 1.13
N LYS A 115 10.28 4.17 1.46
CA LYS A 115 10.53 5.23 2.43
C LYS A 115 10.56 6.58 1.70
N LYS A 116 9.76 7.52 2.22
CA LYS A 116 9.65 8.90 1.73
C LYS A 116 10.98 9.62 1.89
N GLY A 117 11.38 10.33 0.84
CA GLY A 117 12.63 11.07 0.77
C GLY A 117 12.54 12.24 -0.20
N LYS A 118 13.71 12.73 -0.63
CA LYS A 118 13.84 13.83 -1.60
C LYS A 118 14.44 13.40 -2.93
N GLN A 119 14.77 12.12 -3.07
CA GLN A 119 15.43 11.57 -4.24
C GLN A 119 14.40 10.89 -5.14
N SER A 120 14.90 10.37 -6.25
CA SER A 120 14.12 9.57 -7.18
C SER A 120 14.85 8.25 -7.39
N ILE A 121 14.11 7.15 -7.37
CA ILE A 121 14.65 5.81 -7.62
C ILE A 121 14.04 5.29 -8.91
N SER A 122 14.88 4.73 -9.78
CA SER A 122 14.40 4.03 -10.98
C SER A 122 14.18 2.56 -10.67
N LEU A 123 13.02 2.04 -11.04
CA LEU A 123 12.65 0.63 -10.86
C LEU A 123 12.36 0.01 -12.24
N ASN A 124 12.87 -1.19 -12.48
CA ASN A 124 12.58 -1.96 -13.68
C ASN A 124 11.58 -3.08 -13.32
N PRO A 125 10.33 -3.03 -13.82
CA PRO A 125 9.29 -4.03 -13.54
C PRO A 125 9.68 -5.46 -13.86
N ILE A 126 10.55 -5.68 -14.86
CA ILE A 126 11.01 -7.01 -15.28
C ILE A 126 11.78 -7.73 -14.15
N ASN A 127 12.34 -6.97 -13.22
CA ASN A 127 13.10 -7.52 -12.09
C ASN A 127 12.23 -7.80 -10.85
N LEU A 128 10.92 -7.54 -10.92
CA LEU A 128 9.99 -7.74 -9.82
C LEU A 128 9.35 -9.12 -9.91
N GLU A 129 9.14 -9.75 -8.76
CA GLU A 129 8.41 -11.02 -8.66
C GLU A 129 6.90 -10.79 -8.87
N GLU A 130 6.27 -11.62 -9.70
CA GLU A 130 4.81 -11.64 -9.88
C GLU A 130 4.17 -12.56 -8.83
N VAL A 131 3.31 -11.99 -7.98
CA VAL A 131 2.74 -12.70 -6.82
C VAL A 131 1.24 -12.98 -6.93
N THR A 132 0.60 -12.63 -8.04
CA THR A 132 -0.87 -12.75 -8.23
C THR A 132 -1.45 -14.10 -7.80
N GLU A 133 -0.87 -15.20 -8.29
CA GLU A 133 -1.37 -16.55 -8.06
C GLU A 133 -1.34 -16.96 -6.57
N LEU A 134 -0.53 -16.30 -5.74
CA LEU A 134 -0.47 -16.56 -4.30
C LEU A 134 -1.73 -16.06 -3.57
N TYR A 135 -2.41 -15.07 -4.15
CA TYR A 135 -3.51 -14.36 -3.51
C TYR A 135 -4.86 -14.59 -4.19
N GLU A 136 -4.89 -15.05 -5.43
CA GLU A 136 -6.14 -15.26 -6.19
C GLU A 136 -7.05 -16.41 -5.70
N ARG A 137 -6.88 -16.93 -4.49
CA ARG A 137 -7.62 -18.10 -3.97
C ARG A 137 -9.03 -17.79 -3.44
#